data_AF-A0A228HVA3-F1
#
_entry.id   AF-A0A228HVA3-F1
#
_cell.length_a   1.000
_cell.length_b   1.000
_cell.length_c   1.000
_cell.angle_alpha   90.00
_cell.angle_beta   90.00
_cell.angle_gamma   90.00
#
_symmetry.space_group_name_H-M   'P 1'
#
loop_
_entity.id
_entity.type
_entity.pdbx_description
1 polymer ?
#
loop_
_entity_poly.entity_id
_entity_poly.type
_entity_poly.pdbx_seq_one_letter_code
_entity_poly.pdbx_strand_id
1 'polypeptide(L)'
;MEVINHTVINVIIFVLAVYVGYHVVWNVTPALHTPLMAVTNAISAIVIVGAMLAAALTVGATGKLFGTLAVALAAVNVFGGFLVTRRMLEMFRKKEPKRIEGGKEGAR
;
A
#
# COMPACT_ATOMS: atom_id res chain seq x y z
N MET A 1 2.43 -25.28 -29.46
CA MET A 1 1.64 -24.17 -28.86
C MET A 1 2.39 -22.90 -29.20
N GLU A 2 1.85 -22.08 -30.11
CA GLU A 2 2.50 -20.83 -30.49
C GLU A 2 2.80 -20.04 -29.21
N VAL A 3 4.09 -19.77 -29.00
CA VAL A 3 4.57 -19.02 -27.84
C VAL A 3 4.07 -17.60 -28.02
N ILE A 4 2.90 -17.29 -27.45
CA ILE A 4 2.37 -15.94 -27.42
C ILE A 4 3.48 -15.05 -26.88
N ASN A 5 3.83 -14.01 -27.63
CA ASN A 5 4.92 -13.11 -27.29
C ASN A 5 4.73 -12.55 -25.88
N HIS A 6 5.75 -12.66 -25.02
CA HIS A 6 5.71 -12.17 -23.62
C HIS A 6 5.28 -10.70 -23.52
N THR A 7 5.67 -9.86 -24.49
CA THR A 7 5.22 -8.47 -24.54
C THR A 7 3.71 -8.37 -24.70
N VAL A 8 3.11 -9.19 -25.57
CA VAL A 8 1.66 -9.24 -25.77
C VAL A 8 0.96 -9.67 -24.48
N ILE A 9 1.48 -10.70 -23.79
CA ILE A 9 0.95 -11.14 -22.49
C ILE A 9 1.03 -10.01 -21.45
N ASN A 10 2.17 -9.34 -21.32
CA ASN A 10 2.36 -8.24 -20.37
C ASN A 10 1.43 -7.06 -20.66
N VAL A 11 1.18 -6.75 -21.94
CA VAL A 11 0.23 -5.70 -22.34
C VAL A 11 -1.20 -6.11 -21.99
N ILE A 12 -1.59 -7.36 -22.21
CA ILE A 12 -2.90 -7.88 -21.79
C ILE A 12 -3.06 -7.75 -20.27
N ILE A 13 -2.06 -8.18 -19.49
CA ILE A 13 -2.07 -8.05 -18.03
C ILE A 13 -2.19 -6.57 -17.63
N PHE A 14 -1.43 -5.68 -18.26
CA PHE A 14 -1.48 -4.25 -17.97
C PHE A 14 -2.88 -3.66 -18.22
N VAL A 15 -3.49 -3.93 -19.37
CA VAL A 15 -4.83 -3.42 -19.71
C VAL A 15 -5.89 -3.98 -18.75
N LEU A 16 -5.85 -5.29 -18.46
CA LEU A 16 -6.77 -5.91 -17.51
C LEU A 16 -6.60 -5.37 -16.09
N ALA A 17 -5.36 -5.12 -15.65
CA ALA A 17 -5.08 -4.53 -14.34
C ALA A 17 -5.64 -3.10 -14.22
N VAL A 18 -5.53 -2.28 -15.27
CA VAL A 18 -6.14 -0.94 -15.31
C VAL A 18 -7.66 -1.02 -15.23
N TYR A 19 -8.28 -1.94 -16.00
CA TYR A 19 -9.73 -2.14 -15.97
C TYR A 19 -10.24 -2.54 -14.57
N VAL A 20 -9.57 -3.49 -13.91
CA VAL A 20 -9.89 -3.89 -12.53
C VAL A 20 -9.69 -2.71 -11.57
N GLY A 21 -8.56 -2.00 -11.66
CA GLY A 21 -8.25 -0.86 -10.81
C GLY A 21 -9.31 0.25 -10.88
N TYR A 22 -9.80 0.55 -12.09
CA TYR A 22 -10.89 1.50 -12.29
C TYR A 22 -12.17 1.08 -11.53
N HIS A 23 -12.63 -0.15 -11.71
CA HIS A 23 -13.84 -0.64 -11.04
C HIS A 23 -13.71 -0.76 -9.52
N VAL A 24 -12.51 -1.02 -9.01
CA VAL A 24 -12.24 -1.08 -7.56
C VAL A 24 -12.34 0.31 -6.92
N VAL A 25 -11.91 1.37 -7.60
CA VAL A 25 -11.87 2.73 -7.05
C VAL A 25 -13.16 3.51 -7.29
N TRP A 26 -13.93 3.19 -8.34
CA TRP A 26 -15.09 3.97 -8.78
C TRP A 26 -16.21 4.13 -7.72
N ASN A 27 -16.43 3.11 -6.89
CA ASN A 27 -17.54 3.07 -5.94
C ASN A 27 -17.10 3.20 -4.47
N VAL A 28 -16.02 3.93 -4.19
CA VAL A 28 -15.58 4.17 -2.82
C VAL A 28 -16.47 5.21 -2.12
N THR A 29 -16.77 5.01 -0.84
CA THR A 29 -17.53 5.98 -0.03
C THR A 29 -16.77 7.31 0.04
N PRO A 30 -17.41 8.48 -0.08
CA PRO A 30 -16.72 9.77 -0.11
C PRO A 30 -15.81 10.04 1.10
N ALA A 31 -16.20 9.56 2.28
CA ALA A 31 -15.40 9.67 3.51
C ALA A 31 -14.06 8.92 3.45
N LEU A 32 -13.89 7.99 2.50
CA LEU A 32 -12.70 7.16 2.35
C LEU A 32 -11.75 7.66 1.27
N HIS A 33 -12.02 8.74 0.53
CA HIS A 33 -11.08 9.23 -0.51
C HIS A 33 -9.70 9.58 0.05
N THR A 34 -9.64 10.25 1.20
CA THR A 34 -8.36 10.61 1.84
C THR A 34 -7.61 9.36 2.36
N PRO A 35 -8.25 8.43 3.09
CA PRO A 35 -7.64 7.13 3.40
C PRO A 35 -7.22 6.33 2.16
N LEU A 36 -8.02 6.34 1.10
CA LEU A 36 -7.73 5.62 -0.14
C LEU A 36 -6.47 6.18 -0.81
N MET A 37 -6.30 7.49 -0.83
CA MET A 37 -5.07 8.14 -1.31
C MET A 37 -3.84 7.70 -0.50
N ALA A 38 -3.97 7.55 0.83
CA ALA A 38 -2.88 7.05 1.66
C ALA A 38 -2.57 5.56 1.36
N VAL A 39 -3.60 4.73 1.17
CA VAL A 39 -3.44 3.32 0.78
C VAL A 39 -2.74 3.19 -0.56
N THR A 40 -3.14 3.95 -1.59
CA THR A 40 -2.51 3.87 -2.91
C THR A 40 -1.06 4.33 -2.88
N ASN A 41 -0.72 5.32 -2.04
CA ASN A 41 0.67 5.68 -1.76
C ASN A 41 1.45 4.51 -1.14
N ALA A 42 0.88 3.83 -0.13
CA ALA A 42 1.51 2.65 0.47
C ALA A 42 1.69 1.49 -0.52
N ILE A 43 0.72 1.24 -1.41
CA ILE A 43 0.81 0.21 -2.46
C ILE A 43 1.89 0.55 -3.48
N SER A 44 2.09 1.84 -3.81
CA SER A 44 3.14 2.28 -4.73
C SER A 44 4.55 1.88 -4.28
N ALA A 45 4.73 1.56 -2.98
CA ALA A 45 5.99 1.11 -2.42
C ALA A 45 6.48 -0.25 -2.97
N ILE A 46 5.69 -0.94 -3.82
CA ILE A 46 6.11 -2.13 -4.58
C ILE A 46 7.39 -1.91 -5.40
N VAL A 47 7.74 -0.64 -5.70
CA VAL A 47 9.02 -0.23 -6.29
C VAL A 47 10.24 -0.79 -5.53
N ILE A 48 10.09 -1.14 -4.24
CA ILE A 48 11.14 -1.81 -3.45
C ILE A 48 11.65 -3.10 -4.12
N VAL A 49 10.81 -3.85 -4.83
CA VAL A 49 11.22 -5.06 -5.56
C VAL A 49 12.24 -4.71 -6.64
N GLY A 50 11.97 -3.65 -7.41
CA GLY A 50 12.91 -3.15 -8.42
C GLY A 50 14.19 -2.61 -7.80
N ALA A 51 14.09 -1.90 -6.68
CA ALA A 51 15.25 -1.37 -5.97
C ALA A 51 16.16 -2.49 -5.42
N MET A 52 15.58 -3.57 -4.89
CA MET A 52 16.34 -4.73 -4.41
C MET A 52 17.06 -5.44 -5.57
N LEU A 53 16.39 -5.62 -6.71
CA LEU A 53 17.03 -6.18 -7.90
C LEU A 53 18.16 -5.29 -8.41
N ALA A 54 17.97 -3.96 -8.44
CA ALA A 54 19.01 -3.02 -8.83
C ALA A 54 20.21 -3.06 -7.86
N ALA A 55 19.97 -3.11 -6.55
CA ALA A 55 21.04 -3.19 -5.56
C ALA A 55 21.83 -4.51 -5.65
N ALA A 56 21.14 -5.62 -5.92
CA ALA A 56 21.74 -6.95 -5.96
C ALA A 56 22.48 -7.24 -7.28
N LEU A 57 21.90 -6.85 -8.42
CA LEU A 57 22.38 -7.27 -9.74
C LEU A 57 23.33 -6.26 -10.40
N THR A 58 23.41 -5.03 -9.90
CA THR A 58 24.26 -4.00 -10.52
C THR A 58 25.73 -4.18 -10.17
N VAL A 59 26.58 -4.10 -11.20
CA VAL A 59 28.04 -4.17 -11.09
C VAL A 59 28.62 -2.76 -11.07
N GLY A 60 29.60 -2.52 -10.21
CA GLY A 60 30.27 -1.21 -10.04
C GLY A 60 29.82 -0.44 -8.81
N ALA A 61 30.72 0.36 -8.25
CA ALA A 61 30.51 1.07 -6.98
C ALA A 61 29.35 2.07 -7.04
N THR A 62 29.26 2.85 -8.12
CA THR A 62 28.22 3.86 -8.33
C THR A 62 26.82 3.22 -8.42
N GLY A 63 26.70 2.14 -9.18
CA GLY A 63 25.43 1.43 -9.33
C GLY A 63 24.95 0.78 -8.04
N LYS A 64 25.85 0.18 -7.26
CA LYS A 64 25.54 -0.35 -5.92
C LYS A 64 25.13 0.75 -4.95
N LEU A 65 25.77 1.92 -4.99
CA LEU A 65 25.40 3.07 -4.17
C LEU A 65 23.97 3.53 -4.48
N PHE A 66 23.64 3.76 -5.76
CA PHE A 66 22.29 4.16 -6.15
C PHE A 66 21.24 3.07 -5.87
N GLY A 67 21.57 1.79 -6.07
CA GLY A 67 20.68 0.69 -5.71
C GLY A 67 20.40 0.65 -4.20
N THR A 68 21.41 0.84 -3.37
CA THR A 68 21.26 0.87 -1.90
C THR A 68 20.44 2.08 -1.45
N LEU A 69 20.68 3.26 -2.04
CA LEU A 69 19.87 4.45 -1.81
C LEU A 69 18.42 4.25 -2.26
N ALA A 70 18.19 3.62 -3.40
CA ALA A 70 16.85 3.30 -3.89
C ALA A 70 16.10 2.37 -2.91
N VAL A 71 16.77 1.36 -2.36
CA VAL A 71 16.17 0.48 -1.32
C VAL A 71 15.84 1.27 -0.06
N ALA A 72 16.73 2.15 0.40
CA ALA A 72 16.49 2.98 1.58
C ALA A 72 15.28 3.92 1.38
N LEU A 73 15.19 4.59 0.24
CA LEU A 73 14.06 5.47 -0.09
C LEU A 73 12.74 4.69 -0.26
N ALA A 74 12.80 3.53 -0.92
CA ALA A 74 11.63 2.67 -1.07
C ALA A 74 11.13 2.16 0.29
N ALA A 75 12.04 1.81 1.21
CA ALA A 75 11.68 1.40 2.56
C ALA A 75 10.94 2.52 3.33
N VAL A 76 11.38 3.78 3.22
CA VAL A 76 10.67 4.92 3.82
C VAL A 76 9.24 5.03 3.28
N ASN A 77 9.03 4.81 1.98
CA ASN A 77 7.70 4.79 1.38
C ASN A 77 6.84 3.63 1.92
N VAL A 78 7.39 2.40 2.01
CA VAL A 78 6.71 1.24 2.60
C VAL A 78 6.28 1.56 4.03
N PHE A 79 7.22 1.87 4.92
CA PHE A 79 6.92 2.05 6.34
C PHE A 79 6.04 3.28 6.59
N GLY A 80 6.36 4.40 5.95
CA GLY A 80 5.59 5.64 6.09
C GLY A 80 4.16 5.50 5.55
N GLY A 81 4.01 4.92 4.36
CA GLY A 81 2.72 4.72 3.72
C GLY A 81 1.78 3.84 4.55
N PHE A 82 2.26 2.67 5.00
CA PHE A 82 1.43 1.75 5.79
C PHE A 82 1.14 2.27 7.22
N LEU A 83 2.11 2.95 7.87
CA LEU A 83 1.90 3.52 9.20
C LEU A 83 0.82 4.63 9.19
N VAL A 84 0.91 5.56 8.23
CA VAL A 84 -0.06 6.65 8.11
C VAL A 84 -1.44 6.12 7.75
N THR A 85 -1.50 5.18 6.80
CA THR A 85 -2.75 4.53 6.40
C THR A 85 -3.45 3.86 7.58
N ARG A 86 -2.71 3.12 8.42
CA ARG A 86 -3.25 2.47 9.62
C ARG A 86 -3.85 3.51 10.58
N ARG A 87 -3.13 4.60 10.85
CA ARG A 87 -3.64 5.70 11.70
C ARG A 87 -4.90 6.34 11.13
N MET A 88 -4.96 6.51 9.81
CA MET A 88 -6.16 7.07 9.14
C MET A 88 -7.37 6.14 9.26
N LEU A 89 -7.18 4.84 9.05
CA LEU A 89 -8.27 3.85 9.15
C LEU A 89 -8.72 3.60 10.60
N GLU A 90 -7.82 3.73 11.58
CA GLU A 90 -8.16 3.63 13.00
C GLU A 90 -9.18 4.69 13.45
N MET A 91 -9.19 5.87 12.82
CA MET A 91 -10.17 6.93 13.12
C MET A 91 -11.60 6.57 12.72
N PHE A 92 -11.78 5.58 11.83
CA PHE A 92 -13.09 5.07 11.41
C PHE A 92 -13.57 3.87 12.25
N ARG A 93 -12.72 3.28 13.09
CA ARG A 93 -13.14 2.22 14.02
C ARG A 93 -13.88 2.88 15.18
N LYS A 94 -15.13 2.46 15.42
CA LYS A 94 -15.84 2.82 16.66
C LYS A 94 -14.98 2.38 17.85
N LYS A 95 -14.62 3.32 18.74
CA LYS A 95 -14.09 2.96 20.06
C LYS A 95 -15.12 2.04 20.72
N GLU A 96 -14.67 0.87 21.18
CA GLU A 96 -15.52 0.03 22.03
C GLU A 96 -16.05 0.89 23.18
N PRO A 97 -17.37 0.86 23.46
CA PRO A 97 -17.90 1.58 24.60
C PRO A 97 -17.17 1.04 25.83
N LYS A 98 -16.44 1.92 26.52
CA LYS A 98 -15.92 1.62 27.86
C LYS A 98 -17.13 1.13 28.66
N ARG A 99 -17.16 -0.15 29.00
CA ARG A 99 -18.19 -0.72 29.87
C ARG A 99 -18.08 0.05 31.18
N ILE A 100 -19.00 0.97 31.42
CA ILE A 100 -19.14 1.62 32.71
C ILE A 100 -19.53 0.49 33.65
N GLU A 101 -18.59 0.05 34.48
CA GLU A 101 -18.86 -0.93 35.52
C GLU A 101 -19.83 -0.29 36.52
N GLY A 102 -21.09 -0.72 36.39
CA GLY A 102 -22.11 -0.82 37.41
C GLY A 102 -22.07 0.17 38.57
N GLY A 103 -22.72 1.32 38.41
CA GLY A 103 -23.37 1.96 39.54
C GLY A 103 -24.57 1.13 39.98
N LYS A 104 -24.40 0.32 41.04
CA LYS A 104 -25.51 -0.22 41.85
C LYS A 104 -25.06 -0.40 43.29
N GLU A 105 -25.51 0.51 44.15
CA GLU A 105 -26.16 0.31 45.46
C GLU A 105 -26.30 1.70 46.08
N GLY A 106 -27.44 2.18 46.54
CA GLY A 106 -28.78 1.64 46.67
C GLY A 106 -29.52 2.67 47.51
N ALA A 107 -30.58 3.27 46.96
CA ALA A 107 -31.50 4.07 47.75
C ALA A 107 -32.30 3.13 48.64
N ARG A 108 -32.03 3.15 49.95
CA ARG A 108 -32.94 2.94 51.09
C ARG A 108 -32.14 2.84 52.39
#